data_AF-A0A933RPL2-F1
#
_entry.id   AF-A0A933RPL2-F1
#
_cell.length_a   1.000
_cell.length_b   1.000
_cell.length_c   1.000
_cell.angle_alpha   90.00
_cell.angle_beta   90.00
_cell.angle_gamma   90.00
#
_symmetry.space_group_name_H-M   'P 1'
#
loop_
_entity.id
_entity.type
_entity.pdbx_description
1 polymer ?
#
loop_
_entity_poly.entity_id
_entity_poly.type
_entity_poly.pdbx_seq_one_letter_code
_entity_poly.pdbx_strand_id
1 'polypeptide(L)'
;MKCPAHSDRDVVGYCTECGAFGCDRCLVAKGKGENLCVKCDKARTTASQDVKKGLFGGLLGKKKTPAPAPPAARASVARKLGAGRKLEIHYRNNRIVKGTTYKLDPQSLGFYLVPMEPANPQDRVFVYFSELKAIYFVRDFEGKFDSMAVVQDNPAEGQEIKVAFQDGEVLEGRTLHHFDPSAHRFFIVPNEGGSNIISVLLEKSALKGVEMEGLKEGCFLEEEETLGIAGTEKKGRAPLSQNESMGDLYFSMKNYDAALTEYEKVRAEYPDDKRLALKMSVCNFNRGVNFIKSRKYVEAKAEFDKINEDDPIYDKARKKIKKIEKILKEVQKMGT
;
A
#
# COMPACT_ATOMS: atom_id res chain seq x y z
N MET A 1 3.28 2.47 -29.28
CA MET A 1 4.02 3.66 -28.78
C MET A 1 4.61 4.39 -29.97
N LYS A 2 4.63 5.72 -30.02
CA LYS A 2 5.18 6.48 -31.17
C LYS A 2 6.69 6.53 -31.15
N CYS A 3 7.32 6.53 -32.32
CA CYS A 3 8.76 6.52 -32.46
C CYS A 3 9.34 7.81 -31.88
N PRO A 4 10.37 7.73 -31.01
CA PRO A 4 10.93 8.91 -30.36
C PRO A 4 11.49 9.96 -31.33
N ALA A 5 11.85 9.54 -32.54
CA ALA A 5 12.38 10.42 -33.58
C ALA A 5 11.35 10.79 -34.67
N HIS A 6 10.25 10.04 -34.79
CA HIS A 6 9.23 10.23 -35.81
C HIS A 6 7.85 10.08 -35.17
N SER A 7 7.28 11.22 -34.76
CA SER A 7 6.03 11.27 -33.98
C SER A 7 4.79 10.78 -34.74
N ASP A 8 4.86 10.72 -36.07
CA ASP A 8 3.80 10.18 -36.94
C ASP A 8 3.81 8.64 -37.00
N ARG A 9 4.91 7.99 -36.61
CA ARG A 9 5.09 6.54 -36.76
C ARG A 9 5.11 5.81 -35.44
N ASP A 10 4.62 4.58 -35.44
CA ASP A 10 4.71 3.70 -34.28
C ASP A 10 6.06 2.98 -34.21
N VAL A 11 6.51 2.73 -32.99
CA VAL A 11 7.65 1.88 -32.68
C VAL A 11 7.27 0.45 -33.02
N VAL A 12 8.13 -0.18 -33.81
CA VAL A 12 7.95 -1.56 -34.27
C VAL A 12 8.94 -2.51 -33.60
N GLY A 13 9.93 -1.98 -32.87
CA GLY A 13 10.90 -2.78 -32.15
C GLY A 13 11.92 -1.93 -31.39
N TYR A 14 13.04 -2.55 -31.02
CA TYR A 14 14.12 -1.88 -30.31
C TYR A 14 15.49 -2.31 -30.84
N CYS A 15 16.47 -1.44 -30.68
CA CYS A 15 17.87 -1.73 -30.97
C CYS A 15 18.41 -2.73 -29.95
N THR A 16 18.88 -3.89 -30.40
CA THR A 16 19.38 -4.93 -29.50
C THR A 16 20.70 -4.56 -28.80
N GLU A 17 21.44 -3.56 -29.29
CA GLU A 17 22.69 -3.11 -28.66
C GLU A 17 22.50 -2.04 -27.58
N CYS A 18 21.69 -1.03 -27.84
CA CYS A 18 21.52 0.11 -26.92
C CYS A 18 20.13 0.19 -26.28
N GLY A 19 19.23 -0.74 -26.62
CA GLY A 19 17.86 -0.79 -26.10
C GLY A 19 16.94 0.30 -26.64
N ALA A 20 17.39 1.13 -27.59
CA ALA A 20 16.60 2.25 -28.10
C ALA A 20 15.43 1.78 -28.96
N PHE A 21 14.21 2.14 -28.57
CA PHE A 21 12.98 1.87 -29.33
C PHE A 21 12.86 2.73 -30.59
N GLY A 22 12.42 2.16 -31.71
CA GLY A 22 12.32 2.87 -32.99
C GLY A 22 11.25 2.34 -33.94
N CYS A 23 10.83 3.17 -34.90
CA CYS A 23 9.99 2.74 -36.03
C CYS A 23 10.81 2.03 -37.10
N ASP A 24 10.12 1.54 -38.13
CA ASP A 24 10.64 0.91 -39.34
C ASP A 24 11.72 1.74 -40.09
N ARG A 25 11.78 3.06 -39.89
CA ARG A 25 12.85 3.92 -40.44
C ARG A 25 14.06 4.10 -39.51
N CYS A 26 13.83 3.99 -38.20
CA CYS A 26 14.88 4.19 -37.20
C CYS A 26 15.65 2.91 -36.92
N LEU A 27 15.09 1.75 -37.27
CA LEU A 27 15.66 0.43 -37.07
C LEU A 27 15.95 -0.24 -38.40
N VAL A 28 17.12 -0.85 -38.50
CA VAL A 28 17.58 -1.63 -39.64
C VAL A 28 17.62 -3.10 -39.21
N ALA A 29 16.84 -3.94 -39.88
CA ALA A 29 16.84 -5.38 -39.64
C ALA A 29 18.13 -6.01 -40.18
N LYS A 30 18.77 -6.87 -39.39
CA LYS A 30 20.04 -7.55 -39.75
C LYS A 30 19.92 -9.06 -39.98
N GLY A 31 18.70 -9.60 -39.83
CA GLY A 31 18.40 -11.04 -39.96
C GLY A 31 18.33 -11.74 -38.60
N LYS A 32 17.70 -12.93 -38.55
CA LYS A 32 17.43 -13.70 -37.32
C LYS A 32 16.66 -12.94 -36.22
N GLY A 33 15.85 -11.95 -36.61
CA GLY A 33 15.05 -11.16 -35.68
C GLY A 33 15.80 -10.03 -34.97
N GLU A 34 17.07 -9.76 -35.33
CA GLU A 34 17.84 -8.65 -34.77
C GLU A 34 17.56 -7.33 -35.50
N ASN A 35 17.35 -6.26 -34.72
CA ASN A 35 17.14 -4.90 -35.20
C ASN A 35 18.16 -3.95 -34.55
N LEU A 36 18.80 -3.09 -35.35
CA LEU A 36 19.74 -2.08 -34.86
C LEU A 36 19.30 -0.67 -35.23
N CYS A 37 19.53 0.32 -34.36
CA CYS A 37 19.27 1.70 -34.73
C CYS A 37 20.33 2.22 -35.71
N VAL A 38 19.98 3.20 -36.55
CA VAL A 38 20.88 3.74 -37.61
C VAL A 38 22.25 4.17 -37.09
N LYS A 39 22.35 4.64 -35.83
CA LYS A 39 23.63 5.02 -35.20
C LYS A 39 24.48 3.80 -34.84
N CYS A 40 23.89 2.80 -34.18
CA CYS A 40 24.57 1.55 -33.83
C CYS A 40 24.91 0.74 -35.09
N ASP A 41 24.04 0.74 -36.11
CA ASP A 41 24.31 0.07 -37.37
C ASP A 41 25.51 0.68 -38.12
N LYS A 42 25.58 2.01 -38.19
CA LYS A 42 26.74 2.72 -38.76
C LYS A 42 28.02 2.41 -37.98
N ALA A 43 27.96 2.37 -36.65
CA ALA A 43 29.10 1.99 -35.81
C ALA A 43 29.55 0.53 -36.04
N ARG A 44 28.60 -0.39 -36.22
CA ARG A 44 28.84 -1.83 -36.48
C ARG A 44 29.38 -2.08 -37.89
N THR A 45 28.93 -1.30 -38.88
CA THR A 45 29.44 -1.36 -40.26
C THR A 45 30.80 -0.71 -40.43
N THR A 46 31.10 0.39 -39.71
CA THR A 46 32.47 0.95 -39.66
C THR A 46 33.45 0.03 -38.96
N ALA A 47 33.01 -0.71 -37.93
CA ALA A 47 33.83 -1.74 -37.28
C ALA A 47 34.07 -2.98 -38.16
N SER A 48 33.27 -3.18 -39.22
CA SER A 48 33.41 -4.29 -40.18
C SER A 48 34.13 -3.89 -41.47
N GLN A 49 34.48 -2.60 -41.67
CA GLN A 49 35.22 -2.12 -42.84
C GLN A 49 36.72 -1.90 -42.59
N ASP A 50 37.21 -2.01 -41.35
CA ASP A 50 38.65 -2.12 -41.07
C ASP A 50 39.25 -3.52 -41.36
N VAL A 51 38.49 -4.38 -42.06
CA VAL A 51 39.02 -5.54 -42.79
C VAL A 51 38.56 -5.49 -44.25
N LYS A 52 38.93 -4.43 -44.97
CA LYS A 52 39.54 -4.49 -46.32
C LYS A 52 39.50 -3.12 -47.02
N LYS A 53 40.71 -2.68 -47.40
CA LYS A 53 41.06 -1.55 -48.28
C LYS A 53 40.98 -0.20 -47.56
N GLY A 54 42.07 0.48 -47.21
CA GLY A 54 43.33 0.57 -47.92
C GLY A 54 43.21 1.55 -49.10
N LEU A 55 43.97 2.63 -49.00
CA LEU A 55 44.53 3.49 -50.06
C LEU A 55 43.80 4.79 -50.47
N PHE A 56 44.57 5.89 -50.32
CA PHE A 56 44.46 7.26 -50.88
C PHE A 56 43.31 8.15 -50.36
N GLY A 57 43.48 9.44 -50.08
CA GLY A 57 44.55 10.43 -50.24
C GLY A 57 44.01 11.78 -49.72
N GLY A 58 44.88 12.70 -49.32
CA GLY A 58 44.53 13.87 -48.49
C GLY A 58 43.72 14.99 -49.18
N LEU A 59 43.21 15.93 -48.37
CA LEU A 59 43.61 17.34 -48.40
C LEU A 59 42.89 18.19 -47.32
N LEU A 60 43.72 18.90 -46.56
CA LEU A 60 43.56 20.20 -45.91
C LEU A 60 42.18 20.93 -45.92
N GLY A 61 41.74 21.35 -44.72
CA GLY A 61 40.80 22.46 -44.54
C GLY A 61 40.69 22.91 -43.07
N LYS A 62 41.16 24.12 -42.76
CA LYS A 62 41.37 24.70 -41.42
C LYS A 62 40.12 25.36 -40.81
N LYS A 63 40.01 25.25 -39.46
CA LYS A 63 39.54 26.23 -38.43
C LYS A 63 38.06 26.70 -38.50
N LYS A 64 37.33 26.96 -37.41
CA LYS A 64 37.62 27.42 -36.03
C LYS A 64 36.63 26.79 -35.02
N THR A 65 37.11 26.47 -33.83
CA THR A 65 36.31 26.25 -32.60
C THR A 65 36.13 27.56 -31.83
N PRO A 66 34.98 27.82 -31.18
CA PRO A 66 34.92 28.73 -30.05
C PRO A 66 35.31 28.02 -28.74
N ALA A 67 36.03 28.74 -27.88
CA ALA A 67 36.47 28.30 -26.56
C ALA A 67 35.29 28.13 -25.57
N PRO A 68 35.43 27.30 -24.52
CA PRO A 68 34.38 27.09 -23.52
C PRO A 68 34.24 28.30 -22.58
N ALA A 69 33.00 28.64 -22.24
CA ALA A 69 32.67 29.66 -21.23
C ALA A 69 33.08 29.21 -19.81
N PRO A 70 33.39 30.16 -18.89
CA PRO A 70 33.93 29.87 -17.55
C PRO A 70 32.90 29.18 -16.62
N PRO A 71 33.36 28.53 -15.53
CA PRO A 71 32.51 27.73 -14.65
C PRO A 71 31.75 28.63 -13.67
N ALA A 72 30.78 29.38 -14.18
CA ALA A 72 29.88 30.20 -13.37
C ALA A 72 28.48 30.22 -13.97
N ALA A 73 27.95 29.05 -14.35
CA ALA A 73 26.57 28.93 -14.82
C ALA A 73 25.94 27.54 -14.62
N ARG A 74 26.49 26.70 -13.73
CA ARG A 74 25.82 25.45 -13.31
C ARG A 74 24.95 25.59 -12.06
N ALA A 75 24.83 26.80 -11.53
CA ALA A 75 23.91 27.13 -10.44
C ALA A 75 22.53 27.63 -10.91
N SER A 76 22.25 27.72 -12.22
CA SER A 76 21.01 28.33 -12.74
C SER A 76 20.03 27.38 -13.45
N VAL A 77 20.32 26.07 -13.56
CA VAL A 77 19.34 25.12 -14.13
C VAL A 77 18.18 24.82 -13.17
N ALA A 78 18.32 25.18 -11.88
CA ALA A 78 17.27 25.04 -10.88
C ALA A 78 16.10 26.04 -11.03
N ARG A 79 16.11 26.94 -12.02
CA ARG A 79 15.07 27.98 -12.12
C ARG A 79 14.64 28.26 -13.56
N LYS A 80 14.27 27.22 -14.32
CA LYS A 80 13.32 27.29 -15.45
C LYS A 80 13.11 25.91 -16.10
N LEU A 81 12.44 25.01 -15.40
CA LEU A 81 11.73 23.88 -16.01
C LEU A 81 10.28 23.92 -15.48
N GLY A 82 9.30 23.67 -16.35
CA GLY A 82 7.90 23.58 -15.95
C GLY A 82 7.75 22.72 -14.68
N ALA A 83 7.02 23.25 -13.70
CA ALA A 83 6.99 22.74 -12.34
C ALA A 83 6.80 21.21 -12.34
N GLY A 84 7.81 20.49 -11.83
CA GLY A 84 7.67 19.05 -11.65
C GLY A 84 6.48 18.75 -10.75
N ARG A 85 5.92 17.55 -10.87
CA ARG A 85 4.76 17.14 -10.07
C ARG A 85 5.20 16.99 -8.62
N LYS A 86 4.54 17.68 -7.70
CA LYS A 86 4.75 17.54 -6.26
C LYS A 86 4.04 16.29 -5.78
N LEU A 87 4.77 15.44 -5.05
CA LEU A 87 4.31 14.15 -4.58
C LEU A 87 4.54 13.98 -3.09
N GLU A 88 3.60 13.35 -2.40
CA GLU A 88 3.81 12.72 -1.11
C GLU A 88 3.81 11.20 -1.31
N ILE A 89 4.94 10.56 -1.03
CA ILE A 89 5.18 9.13 -1.24
C ILE A 89 4.93 8.40 0.07
N HIS A 90 3.92 7.52 0.09
CA HIS A 90 3.57 6.73 1.26
C HIS A 90 4.11 5.32 1.07
N TYR A 91 5.10 4.96 1.90
CA TYR A 91 5.68 3.61 1.91
C TYR A 91 4.84 2.67 2.76
N ARG A 92 4.96 1.36 2.52
CA ARG A 92 4.29 0.31 3.31
C ARG A 92 4.69 0.27 4.78
N ASN A 93 5.86 0.80 5.11
CA ASN A 93 6.35 0.90 6.49
C ASN A 93 5.92 2.21 7.17
N ASN A 94 4.89 2.89 6.65
CA ASN A 94 4.37 4.17 7.13
C ASN A 94 5.34 5.36 7.03
N ARG A 95 6.48 5.20 6.36
CA ARG A 95 7.37 6.33 6.04
C ARG A 95 6.71 7.19 4.96
N ILE A 96 6.75 8.50 5.15
CA ILE A 96 6.30 9.49 4.15
C ILE A 96 7.50 10.27 3.65
N VAL A 97 7.61 10.43 2.33
CA VAL A 97 8.64 11.26 1.70
C VAL A 97 7.99 12.24 0.74
N LYS A 98 8.24 13.54 0.94
CA LYS A 98 7.77 14.60 0.04
C LYS A 98 8.85 14.94 -0.98
N GLY A 99 8.44 15.19 -2.22
CA GLY A 99 9.39 15.55 -3.26
C GLY A 99 8.74 15.82 -4.61
N THR A 100 9.57 16.18 -5.58
CA THR A 100 9.14 16.49 -6.94
C THR A 100 9.61 15.42 -7.90
N THR A 101 8.76 15.01 -8.84
CA THR A 101 9.18 14.19 -9.98
C THR A 101 8.91 14.88 -11.31
N TYR A 102 9.78 14.63 -12.28
CA TYR A 102 9.63 15.11 -13.65
C TYR A 102 9.09 14.02 -14.59
N LYS A 103 9.18 12.75 -14.19
CA LYS A 103 8.72 11.60 -14.97
C LYS A 103 8.31 10.47 -14.04
N LEU A 104 7.04 10.10 -14.10
CA LEU A 104 6.48 8.95 -13.42
C LEU A 104 5.72 8.12 -14.46
N ASP A 105 6.16 6.88 -14.63
CA ASP A 105 5.51 5.88 -15.47
C ASP A 105 4.93 4.80 -14.54
N PRO A 106 3.60 4.71 -14.38
CA PRO A 106 3.00 3.70 -13.51
C PRO A 106 3.22 2.27 -13.96
N GLN A 107 3.75 2.01 -15.16
CA GLN A 107 4.04 0.66 -15.65
C GLN A 107 5.51 0.26 -15.47
N SER A 108 6.37 1.18 -15.04
CA SER A 108 7.78 0.87 -14.75
C SER A 108 7.95 0.21 -13.38
N LEU A 109 9.18 -0.20 -13.04
CA LEU A 109 9.55 -0.69 -11.71
C LEU A 109 9.53 0.41 -10.64
N GLY A 110 9.71 1.66 -11.05
CA GLY A 110 9.92 2.80 -10.17
C GLY A 110 10.24 4.07 -10.93
N PHE A 111 10.49 5.14 -10.20
CA PHE A 111 10.76 6.47 -10.74
C PHE A 111 11.77 7.22 -9.88
N TYR A 112 12.31 8.31 -10.41
CA TYR A 112 13.19 9.19 -9.63
C TYR A 112 12.39 10.30 -8.96
N LEU A 113 12.63 10.49 -7.66
CA LEU A 113 12.11 11.56 -6.85
C LEU A 113 13.26 12.51 -6.46
N VAL A 114 13.05 13.80 -6.60
CA VAL A 114 13.90 14.83 -5.97
C VAL A 114 13.26 15.15 -4.62
N PRO A 115 13.88 14.82 -3.47
CA PRO A 115 13.33 15.14 -2.16
C PRO A 115 13.09 16.63 -1.98
N MET A 116 12.14 17.01 -1.13
CA MET A 116 11.87 18.43 -0.82
C MET A 116 13.05 19.13 -0.14
N GLU A 117 13.77 18.41 0.73
CA GLU A 117 15.00 18.87 1.39
C GLU A 117 16.19 18.02 0.93
N PRO A 118 16.69 18.20 -0.31
CA PRO A 118 17.81 17.43 -0.80
C PRO A 118 19.11 17.98 -0.19
N ALA A 119 20.03 17.11 0.21
CA ALA A 119 21.34 17.55 0.72
C ALA A 119 22.17 18.24 -0.38
N ASN A 120 21.99 17.81 -1.65
CA ASN A 120 22.51 18.46 -2.83
C ASN A 120 21.44 18.65 -3.92
N PRO A 121 21.48 19.71 -4.74
CA PRO A 121 20.50 19.94 -5.82
C PRO A 121 20.42 18.86 -6.92
N GLN A 122 21.37 17.92 -6.95
CA GLN A 122 21.39 16.79 -7.88
C GLN A 122 20.90 15.48 -7.24
N ASP A 123 20.59 15.50 -5.94
CA ASP A 123 20.15 14.33 -5.21
C ASP A 123 18.80 13.87 -5.77
N ARG A 124 18.79 12.61 -6.20
CA ARG A 124 17.61 11.92 -6.68
C ARG A 124 17.58 10.56 -6.04
N VAL A 125 16.43 10.20 -5.50
CA VAL A 125 16.18 8.88 -4.94
C VAL A 125 15.37 8.09 -5.95
N PHE A 126 15.81 6.87 -6.27
CA PHE A 126 14.98 5.95 -7.04
C PHE A 126 13.97 5.28 -6.10
N VAL A 127 12.69 5.42 -6.40
CA VAL A 127 11.59 4.89 -5.60
C VAL A 127 11.00 3.68 -6.31
N TYR A 128 11.04 2.52 -5.65
CA TYR A 128 10.43 1.29 -6.15
C TYR A 128 8.95 1.24 -5.78
N PHE A 129 8.07 1.04 -6.75
CA PHE A 129 6.63 0.97 -6.48
C PHE A 129 6.25 -0.20 -5.56
N SER A 130 7.00 -1.30 -5.57
CA SER A 130 6.77 -2.46 -4.70
C SER A 130 6.89 -2.15 -3.21
N GLU A 131 7.60 -1.09 -2.85
CA GLU A 131 7.76 -0.62 -1.46
C GLU A 131 6.65 0.35 -1.04
N LEU A 132 5.80 0.76 -1.99
CA LEU A 132 4.81 1.78 -1.79
C LEU A 132 3.45 1.20 -1.42
N LYS A 133 2.73 2.05 -0.70
CA LYS A 133 1.30 1.97 -0.48
C LYS A 133 0.58 2.80 -1.54
N ALA A 134 0.95 4.08 -1.61
CA ALA A 134 0.31 5.07 -2.47
C ALA A 134 1.24 6.25 -2.77
N ILE A 135 0.92 6.97 -3.84
CA ILE A 135 1.56 8.24 -4.21
C ILE A 135 0.47 9.30 -4.32
N TYR A 136 0.53 10.32 -3.48
CA TYR A 136 -0.40 11.43 -3.48
C TYR A 136 0.18 12.56 -4.32
N PHE A 137 -0.52 12.93 -5.39
CA PHE A 137 -0.18 14.08 -6.21
C PHE A 137 -0.78 15.30 -5.53
N VAL A 138 0.06 16.22 -5.07
CA VAL A 138 -0.40 17.38 -4.29
C VAL A 138 -0.21 18.68 -5.05
N ARG A 139 -1.06 19.67 -4.78
CA ARG A 139 -0.94 21.03 -5.34
C ARG A 139 0.20 21.78 -4.66
N ASP A 140 0.31 21.62 -3.35
CA ASP A 140 1.35 22.24 -2.53
C ASP A 140 1.80 21.35 -1.37
N PHE A 141 3.00 21.57 -0.81
CA PHE A 141 3.46 20.80 0.35
C PHE A 141 2.99 21.36 1.70
N GLU A 142 2.67 22.66 1.74
CA GLU A 142 2.22 23.39 2.93
C GLU A 142 0.70 23.55 2.99
N GLY A 143 -0.03 23.07 1.96
CA GLY A 143 -1.50 23.17 1.91
C GLY A 143 -2.02 24.59 1.64
N LYS A 144 -1.15 25.53 1.23
CA LYS A 144 -1.53 26.89 0.84
C LYS A 144 -1.88 26.93 -0.65
N PHE A 145 -3.10 26.51 -1.00
CA PHE A 145 -3.60 26.60 -2.37
C PHE A 145 -4.97 27.30 -2.38
N ASP A 146 -5.23 28.07 -3.44
CA ASP A 146 -6.50 28.76 -3.61
C ASP A 146 -7.56 27.75 -4.05
N SER A 147 -8.50 27.42 -3.15
CA SER A 147 -9.59 26.48 -3.39
C SER A 147 -10.65 27.02 -4.34
N MET A 148 -10.77 28.34 -4.48
CA MET A 148 -11.82 29.00 -5.28
C MET A 148 -11.49 29.04 -6.78
N ALA A 149 -10.23 28.86 -7.17
CA ALA A 149 -9.79 28.91 -8.57
C ALA A 149 -10.00 27.59 -9.36
N VAL A 150 -10.57 26.54 -8.74
CA VAL A 150 -10.36 25.14 -9.18
C VAL A 150 -11.66 24.39 -9.52
N VAL A 151 -12.77 25.10 -9.79
CA VAL A 151 -14.04 24.47 -10.20
C VAL A 151 -13.98 23.78 -11.58
N GLN A 152 -12.80 23.73 -12.23
CA GLN A 152 -12.59 23.19 -13.58
C GLN A 152 -11.57 22.03 -13.66
N ASP A 153 -11.40 21.22 -12.62
CA ASP A 153 -10.81 19.90 -12.83
C ASP A 153 -11.96 18.93 -13.19
N ASN A 154 -12.01 18.51 -14.46
CA ASN A 154 -13.04 17.65 -15.04
C ASN A 154 -13.53 16.58 -14.05
N PRO A 155 -14.85 16.36 -13.92
CA PRO A 155 -15.35 15.28 -13.08
C PRO A 155 -14.72 13.97 -13.56
N ALA A 156 -14.06 13.25 -12.66
CA ALA A 156 -13.56 11.92 -12.96
C ALA A 156 -14.73 11.10 -13.53
N GLU A 157 -14.63 10.68 -14.80
CA GLU A 157 -15.65 9.86 -15.47
C GLU A 157 -15.68 8.42 -14.96
N GLY A 158 -14.77 8.06 -14.04
CA GLY A 158 -14.66 6.71 -13.52
C GLY A 158 -15.64 6.40 -12.39
N GLN A 159 -15.66 5.12 -12.06
CA GLN A 159 -16.57 4.53 -11.08
C GLN A 159 -16.19 4.91 -9.65
N GLU A 160 -17.20 4.98 -8.79
CA GLU A 160 -17.04 5.08 -7.35
C GLU A 160 -16.31 3.86 -6.82
N ILE A 161 -15.34 4.11 -5.95
CA ILE A 161 -14.47 3.10 -5.41
C ILE A 161 -14.17 3.40 -3.94
N LYS A 162 -14.22 2.34 -3.14
CA LYS A 162 -13.68 2.28 -1.79
C LYS A 162 -12.52 1.29 -1.79
N VAL A 163 -11.38 1.67 -1.25
CA VAL A 163 -10.23 0.77 -1.07
C VAL A 163 -9.81 0.72 0.38
N ALA A 164 -9.50 -0.48 0.87
CA ALA A 164 -8.93 -0.70 2.18
C ALA A 164 -7.48 -1.13 2.02
N PHE A 165 -6.57 -0.50 2.74
CA PHE A 165 -5.17 -0.86 2.77
C PHE A 165 -4.89 -1.96 3.80
N GLN A 166 -3.73 -2.61 3.68
CA GLN A 166 -3.31 -3.65 4.63
C GLN A 166 -3.11 -3.13 6.06
N ASP A 167 -2.82 -1.85 6.23
CA ASP A 167 -2.71 -1.16 7.52
C ASP A 167 -4.06 -0.71 8.12
N GLY A 168 -5.17 -0.92 7.41
CA GLY A 168 -6.51 -0.59 7.87
C GLY A 168 -7.02 0.78 7.45
N GLU A 169 -6.20 1.62 6.81
CA GLU A 169 -6.69 2.88 6.24
C GLU A 169 -7.68 2.60 5.10
N VAL A 170 -8.70 3.45 4.98
CA VAL A 170 -9.71 3.39 3.91
C VAL A 170 -9.62 4.68 3.10
N LEU A 171 -9.65 4.54 1.78
CA LEU A 171 -9.71 5.65 0.84
C LEU A 171 -10.93 5.49 -0.07
N GLU A 172 -11.76 6.53 -0.09
CA GLU A 172 -12.95 6.62 -0.93
C GLU A 172 -12.77 7.71 -2.00
N GLY A 173 -13.26 7.42 -3.20
CA GLY A 173 -13.11 8.34 -4.31
C GLY A 173 -13.72 7.81 -5.59
N ARG A 174 -13.25 8.35 -6.72
CA ARG A 174 -13.56 7.87 -8.06
C ARG A 174 -12.31 7.48 -8.80
N THR A 175 -12.38 6.40 -9.57
CA THR A 175 -11.28 6.04 -10.46
C THR A 175 -11.08 7.12 -11.53
N LEU A 176 -9.82 7.40 -11.90
CA LEU A 176 -9.54 8.41 -12.94
C LEU A 176 -9.82 7.87 -14.36
N HIS A 177 -9.70 6.56 -14.53
CA HIS A 177 -9.88 5.82 -15.78
C HIS A 177 -10.65 4.54 -15.51
N HIS A 178 -11.07 3.83 -16.57
CA HIS A 178 -11.68 2.51 -16.42
C HIS A 178 -10.78 1.57 -15.60
N PHE A 179 -11.37 0.94 -14.58
CA PHE A 179 -10.67 0.04 -13.69
C PHE A 179 -10.36 -1.27 -14.41
N ASP A 180 -9.08 -1.62 -14.45
CA ASP A 180 -8.62 -2.93 -14.88
C ASP A 180 -8.21 -3.75 -13.64
N PRO A 181 -8.95 -4.81 -13.28
CA PRO A 181 -8.60 -5.66 -12.14
C PRO A 181 -7.23 -6.32 -12.25
N SER A 182 -6.67 -6.46 -13.45
CA SER A 182 -5.33 -7.03 -13.69
C SER A 182 -4.21 -6.00 -13.51
N ALA A 183 -4.54 -4.70 -13.48
CA ALA A 183 -3.57 -3.66 -13.30
C ALA A 183 -2.97 -3.70 -11.88
N HIS A 184 -1.64 -3.62 -11.81
CA HIS A 184 -0.92 -3.56 -10.53
C HIS A 184 -1.13 -2.21 -9.83
N ARG A 185 -1.48 -1.16 -10.59
CA ARG A 185 -1.63 0.21 -10.10
C ARG A 185 -2.75 0.92 -10.83
N PHE A 186 -3.47 1.78 -10.14
CA PHE A 186 -4.55 2.58 -10.70
C PHE A 186 -4.71 3.89 -9.92
N PHE A 187 -5.34 4.88 -10.54
CA PHE A 187 -5.54 6.20 -9.96
C PHE A 187 -6.93 6.35 -9.35
N ILE A 188 -6.99 6.96 -8.17
CA ILE A 188 -8.20 7.45 -7.51
C ILE A 188 -8.11 8.97 -7.36
N VAL A 189 -9.22 9.65 -7.59
CA VAL A 189 -9.45 11.03 -7.18
C VAL A 189 -10.33 11.00 -5.93
N PRO A 190 -9.85 11.48 -4.76
CA PRO A 190 -10.65 11.51 -3.54
C PRO A 190 -11.91 12.38 -3.71
N ASN A 191 -13.00 12.01 -3.03
CA ASN A 191 -14.28 12.72 -3.14
C ASN A 191 -14.29 14.11 -2.44
N GLU A 192 -13.24 14.45 -1.69
CA GLU A 192 -13.12 15.72 -0.97
C GLU A 192 -12.81 16.87 -1.93
N GLY A 193 -13.85 17.62 -2.29
CA GLY A 193 -13.74 18.85 -3.06
C GLY A 193 -12.86 19.88 -2.35
N GLY A 194 -11.95 20.52 -3.10
CA GLY A 194 -11.04 21.53 -2.54
C GLY A 194 -9.90 20.97 -1.69
N SER A 195 -9.58 19.68 -1.79
CA SER A 195 -8.41 19.11 -1.12
C SER A 195 -7.10 19.49 -1.82
N ASN A 196 -6.00 19.44 -1.05
CA ASN A 196 -4.64 19.61 -1.59
C ASN A 196 -4.24 18.46 -2.54
N ILE A 197 -5.01 17.37 -2.55
CA ILE A 197 -4.74 16.15 -3.28
C ILE A 197 -5.42 16.23 -4.65
N ILE A 198 -4.62 16.16 -5.71
CA ILE A 198 -5.08 16.15 -7.10
C ILE A 198 -5.56 14.73 -7.46
N SER A 199 -4.74 13.74 -7.15
CA SER A 199 -5.04 12.32 -7.37
C SER A 199 -4.10 11.45 -6.55
N VAL A 200 -4.44 10.18 -6.41
CA VAL A 200 -3.66 9.18 -5.69
C VAL A 200 -3.41 8.00 -6.62
N LEU A 201 -2.15 7.65 -6.85
CA LEU A 201 -1.78 6.40 -7.52
C LEU A 201 -1.60 5.31 -6.47
N LEU A 202 -2.37 4.24 -6.58
CA LEU A 202 -2.35 3.12 -5.63
C LEU A 202 -1.52 1.96 -6.15
N GLU A 203 -0.83 1.28 -5.24
CA GLU A 203 -0.22 -0.03 -5.47
C GLU A 203 -1.20 -1.12 -5.02
N LYS A 204 -1.82 -1.86 -5.95
CA LYS A 204 -2.88 -2.85 -5.66
C LYS A 204 -2.42 -3.90 -4.65
N SER A 205 -1.13 -4.27 -4.70
CA SER A 205 -0.55 -5.25 -3.77
C SER A 205 -0.37 -4.75 -2.32
N ALA A 206 -0.62 -3.47 -2.05
CA ALA A 206 -0.73 -2.91 -0.70
C ALA A 206 -2.18 -2.85 -0.18
N LEU A 207 -3.16 -3.21 -1.02
CA LEU A 207 -4.57 -3.25 -0.66
C LEU A 207 -4.93 -4.56 0.04
N LYS A 208 -5.92 -4.45 0.93
CA LYS A 208 -6.62 -5.53 1.61
C LYS A 208 -8.02 -5.74 1.01
N GLY A 209 -8.63 -4.69 0.46
CA GLY A 209 -9.90 -4.77 -0.24
C GLY A 209 -10.09 -3.66 -1.27
N VAL A 210 -10.89 -3.97 -2.30
CA VAL A 210 -11.40 -3.06 -3.32
C VAL A 210 -12.91 -3.30 -3.46
N GLU A 211 -13.70 -2.24 -3.34
CA GLU A 211 -15.16 -2.26 -3.44
C GLU A 211 -15.59 -1.20 -4.43
N MET A 212 -16.36 -1.66 -5.42
CA MET A 212 -16.94 -0.89 -6.51
C MET A 212 -18.32 -1.47 -6.83
N GLU A 213 -19.09 -0.75 -7.64
CA GLU A 213 -20.35 -1.27 -8.18
C GLU A 213 -20.13 -2.61 -8.90
N GLY A 214 -20.70 -3.69 -8.35
CA GLY A 214 -20.60 -5.05 -8.90
C GLY A 214 -19.30 -5.79 -8.61
N LEU A 215 -18.34 -5.20 -7.87
CA LEU A 215 -17.06 -5.84 -7.51
C LEU A 215 -16.73 -5.60 -6.04
N LYS A 216 -16.67 -6.68 -5.25
CA LYS A 216 -16.16 -6.67 -3.86
C LYS A 216 -15.07 -7.72 -3.73
N GLU A 217 -13.82 -7.27 -3.77
CA GLU A 217 -12.63 -8.10 -3.60
C GLU A 217 -11.98 -7.77 -2.26
N GLY A 218 -11.65 -8.78 -1.46
CA GLY A 218 -10.98 -8.58 -0.17
C GLY A 218 -11.88 -8.13 0.97
N CYS A 219 -11.29 -7.57 2.04
CA CYS A 219 -12.02 -7.25 3.28
C CYS A 219 -11.91 -5.76 3.65
N PHE A 220 -13.05 -5.11 3.74
CA PHE A 220 -13.25 -3.79 4.34
C PHE A 220 -13.60 -4.00 5.82
N LEU A 221 -12.88 -3.39 6.74
CA LEU A 221 -13.15 -3.55 8.18
C LEU A 221 -14.28 -2.66 8.69
N GLU A 222 -14.97 -1.91 7.83
CA GLU A 222 -15.95 -0.90 8.27
C GLU A 222 -17.13 -0.80 7.30
N GLU A 223 -18.23 -1.49 7.62
CA GLU A 223 -19.51 -1.25 6.95
C GLU A 223 -20.78 -1.36 7.81
N GLU A 224 -20.69 -1.39 9.15
CA GLU A 224 -21.91 -1.40 9.99
C GLU A 224 -21.88 -0.52 11.26
N GLU A 225 -21.03 0.52 11.35
CA GLU A 225 -21.01 1.40 12.55
C GLU A 225 -21.13 2.91 12.30
N THR A 226 -21.66 3.34 11.15
CA THR A 226 -21.95 4.77 10.88
C THR A 226 -23.38 5.19 11.21
N LEU A 227 -23.80 5.09 12.48
CA LEU A 227 -24.89 5.91 13.06
C LEU A 227 -24.61 6.15 14.56
N GLY A 228 -23.80 7.17 14.84
CA GLY A 228 -23.15 7.41 16.14
C GLY A 228 -24.01 7.99 17.27
N ILE A 229 -23.35 8.15 18.44
CA ILE A 229 -23.33 9.31 19.36
C ILE A 229 -22.21 9.06 20.40
N ALA A 230 -21.45 10.12 20.70
CA ALA A 230 -20.16 10.14 21.40
C ALA A 230 -20.12 9.58 22.83
N GLY A 231 -18.98 8.95 23.20
CA GLY A 231 -18.61 8.70 24.60
C GLY A 231 -17.38 7.79 24.76
N THR A 232 -16.25 8.37 25.19
CA THR A 232 -14.95 7.73 25.52
C THR A 232 -14.18 7.12 24.32
N GLU A 233 -12.89 7.45 24.20
CA GLU A 233 -12.00 6.87 23.18
C GLU A 233 -11.91 5.35 23.37
N LYS A 234 -12.72 4.61 22.62
CA LYS A 234 -12.74 3.15 22.60
C LYS A 234 -11.92 2.69 21.40
N LYS A 235 -10.68 2.28 21.64
CA LYS A 235 -9.88 1.57 20.62
C LYS A 235 -10.70 0.36 20.13
N GLY A 236 -10.94 0.29 18.83
CA GLY A 236 -11.82 -0.71 18.19
C GLY A 236 -11.30 -2.15 18.25
N ARG A 237 -11.53 -2.95 17.20
CA ARG A 237 -11.06 -4.34 17.16
C ARG A 237 -9.53 -4.40 17.32
N ALA A 238 -9.04 -5.21 18.25
CA ALA A 238 -7.61 -5.39 18.43
C ALA A 238 -6.99 -5.96 17.13
N PRO A 239 -5.85 -5.43 16.66
CA PRO A 239 -5.09 -6.11 15.62
C PRO A 239 -4.66 -7.49 16.14
N LEU A 240 -4.52 -8.45 15.24
CA LEU A 240 -3.90 -9.73 15.58
C LEU A 240 -2.49 -9.45 16.08
N SER A 241 -2.29 -9.61 17.39
CA SER A 241 -1.06 -9.26 18.07
C SER A 241 -0.25 -10.50 18.42
N GLN A 242 1.03 -10.30 18.74
CA GLN A 242 1.89 -11.37 19.25
C GLN A 242 1.29 -11.97 20.54
N ASN A 243 0.78 -11.12 21.44
CA ASN A 243 0.16 -11.57 22.69
C ASN A 243 -1.08 -12.42 22.42
N GLU A 244 -1.95 -12.00 21.50
CA GLU A 244 -3.11 -12.81 21.15
C GLU A 244 -2.72 -14.17 20.55
N SER A 245 -1.72 -14.18 19.66
CA SER A 245 -1.19 -15.41 19.07
C SER A 245 -0.59 -16.34 20.12
N MET A 246 0.07 -15.78 21.14
CA MET A 246 0.57 -16.55 22.28
C MET A 246 -0.56 -17.09 23.16
N GLY A 247 -1.61 -16.29 23.37
CA GLY A 247 -2.84 -16.75 24.01
C GLY A 247 -3.48 -17.93 23.28
N ASP A 248 -3.55 -17.87 21.94
CA ASP A 248 -4.07 -18.95 21.11
C ASP A 248 -3.22 -20.23 21.22
N LEU A 249 -1.90 -20.08 21.23
CA LEU A 249 -0.98 -21.20 21.44
C LEU A 249 -1.22 -21.85 22.81
N TYR A 250 -1.25 -21.06 23.89
CA TYR A 250 -1.51 -21.58 25.24
C TYR A 250 -2.89 -22.22 25.36
N PHE A 251 -3.89 -21.63 24.70
CA PHE A 251 -5.24 -22.20 24.62
C PHE A 251 -5.22 -23.58 23.97
N SER A 252 -4.48 -23.76 22.87
CA SER A 252 -4.34 -25.05 22.18
C SER A 252 -3.67 -26.11 23.06
N MET A 253 -2.74 -25.69 23.93
CA MET A 253 -2.08 -26.52 24.93
C MET A 253 -2.97 -26.81 26.16
N LYS A 254 -4.21 -26.30 26.18
CA LYS A 254 -5.15 -26.35 27.33
C LYS A 254 -4.61 -25.63 28.58
N ASN A 255 -3.60 -24.79 28.43
CA ASN A 255 -3.09 -23.93 29.49
C ASN A 255 -3.90 -22.62 29.49
N TYR A 256 -5.13 -22.71 30.01
CA TYR A 256 -6.07 -21.59 29.98
C TYR A 256 -5.67 -20.43 30.90
N ASP A 257 -4.90 -20.69 31.95
CA ASP A 257 -4.40 -19.65 32.85
C ASP A 257 -3.42 -18.72 32.10
N ALA A 258 -2.41 -19.31 31.45
CA ALA A 258 -1.46 -18.54 30.63
C ALA A 258 -2.14 -17.87 29.43
N ALA A 259 -3.13 -18.54 28.81
CA ALA A 259 -3.90 -17.95 27.72
C ALA A 259 -4.66 -16.68 28.14
N LEU A 260 -5.32 -16.71 29.31
CA LEU A 260 -6.02 -15.54 29.85
C LEU A 260 -5.05 -14.38 30.11
N THR A 261 -3.89 -14.63 30.70
CA THR A 261 -2.88 -13.60 30.95
C THR A 261 -2.46 -12.89 29.65
N GLU A 262 -2.26 -13.64 28.57
CA GLU A 262 -1.90 -13.03 27.28
C GLU A 262 -3.06 -12.26 26.64
N TYR A 263 -4.30 -12.77 26.72
CA TYR A 263 -5.48 -12.04 26.23
C TYR A 263 -5.79 -10.79 27.05
N GLU A 264 -5.57 -10.79 28.35
CA GLU A 264 -5.78 -9.64 29.23
C GLU A 264 -4.89 -8.46 28.86
N LYS A 265 -3.64 -8.71 28.47
CA LYS A 265 -2.74 -7.66 27.96
C LYS A 265 -3.34 -6.96 26.75
N VAL A 266 -3.94 -7.71 25.83
CA VAL A 266 -4.59 -7.14 24.63
C VAL A 266 -5.90 -6.46 25.00
N ARG A 267 -6.69 -7.05 25.90
CA ARG A 267 -7.96 -6.47 26.36
C ARG A 267 -7.78 -5.16 27.14
N ALA A 268 -6.66 -4.97 27.82
CA ALA A 268 -6.35 -3.70 28.48
C ALA A 268 -6.26 -2.54 27.49
N GLU A 269 -5.81 -2.81 26.26
CA GLU A 269 -5.76 -1.82 25.18
C GLU A 269 -7.04 -1.75 24.36
N TYR A 270 -7.77 -2.87 24.24
CA TYR A 270 -8.98 -2.99 23.43
C TYR A 270 -10.12 -3.61 24.26
N PRO A 271 -10.67 -2.88 25.25
CA PRO A 271 -11.61 -3.45 26.23
C PRO A 271 -12.93 -3.90 25.63
N ASP A 272 -13.32 -3.30 24.49
CA ASP A 272 -14.60 -3.56 23.81
C ASP A 272 -14.49 -4.59 22.66
N ASP A 273 -13.33 -5.22 22.43
CA ASP A 273 -13.18 -6.24 21.38
C ASP A 273 -13.94 -7.54 21.74
N LYS A 274 -15.09 -7.74 21.08
CA LYS A 274 -15.96 -8.93 21.24
C LYS A 274 -15.24 -10.26 20.97
N ARG A 275 -14.25 -10.30 20.08
CA ARG A 275 -13.48 -11.52 19.80
C ARG A 275 -12.57 -11.85 20.99
N LEU A 276 -11.90 -10.86 21.57
CA LEU A 276 -11.08 -11.07 22.76
C LEU A 276 -11.95 -11.43 23.96
N ALA A 277 -13.10 -10.76 24.13
CA ALA A 277 -14.09 -11.12 25.14
C ALA A 277 -14.51 -12.58 25.02
N LEU A 278 -14.88 -13.03 23.82
CA LEU A 278 -15.24 -14.42 23.55
C LEU A 278 -14.10 -15.40 23.85
N LYS A 279 -12.87 -15.10 23.41
CA LYS A 279 -11.69 -15.95 23.70
C LYS A 279 -11.48 -16.13 25.20
N MET A 280 -11.60 -15.05 25.96
CA MET A 280 -11.49 -15.07 27.41
C MET A 280 -12.64 -15.81 28.09
N SER A 281 -13.88 -15.61 27.64
CA SER A 281 -15.04 -16.35 28.11
C SER A 281 -14.90 -17.85 27.87
N VAL A 282 -14.41 -18.26 26.69
CA VAL A 282 -14.16 -19.67 26.39
C VAL A 282 -13.06 -20.24 27.28
N CYS A 283 -12.02 -19.46 27.60
CA CYS A 283 -11.01 -19.86 28.60
C CYS A 283 -11.64 -20.08 29.98
N ASN A 284 -12.40 -19.11 30.49
CA ASN A 284 -13.09 -19.21 31.78
C ASN A 284 -14.07 -20.41 31.79
N PHE A 285 -14.82 -20.61 30.71
CA PHE A 285 -15.72 -21.75 30.57
C PHE A 285 -14.96 -23.08 30.67
N ASN A 286 -13.84 -23.21 29.96
CA ASN A 286 -13.04 -24.44 29.97
C ASN A 286 -12.36 -24.67 31.33
N ARG A 287 -11.90 -23.61 32.02
CA ARG A 287 -11.42 -23.68 33.40
C ARG A 287 -12.52 -24.16 34.35
N GLY A 288 -13.73 -23.59 34.24
CA GLY A 288 -14.90 -24.02 35.00
C GLY A 288 -15.24 -25.50 34.76
N VAL A 289 -15.16 -25.97 33.51
CA VAL A 289 -15.34 -27.39 33.17
C VAL A 289 -14.25 -28.27 33.80
N ASN A 290 -13.00 -27.83 33.83
CA ASN A 290 -11.92 -28.54 34.50
C ASN A 290 -12.10 -28.60 36.03
N PHE A 291 -12.62 -27.54 36.64
CA PHE A 291 -12.98 -27.53 38.06
C PHE A 291 -14.14 -28.47 38.37
N ILE A 292 -15.17 -28.56 37.51
CA ILE A 292 -16.23 -29.57 37.65
C ILE A 292 -15.63 -30.98 37.67
N LYS A 293 -14.72 -31.30 36.74
CA LYS A 293 -14.06 -32.61 36.70
C LYS A 293 -13.30 -32.91 37.99
N SER A 294 -12.76 -31.86 38.62
CA SER A 294 -12.03 -31.94 39.89
C SER A 294 -12.94 -31.86 41.13
N ARG A 295 -14.27 -31.86 40.96
CA ARG A 295 -15.28 -31.68 42.03
C ARG A 295 -15.16 -30.36 42.81
N LYS A 296 -14.47 -29.38 42.24
CA LYS A 296 -14.29 -28.02 42.78
C LYS A 296 -15.43 -27.12 42.33
N TYR A 297 -16.61 -27.34 42.90
CA TYR A 297 -17.86 -26.75 42.39
C TYR A 297 -17.98 -25.24 42.64
N VAL A 298 -17.39 -24.74 43.72
CA VAL A 298 -17.42 -23.31 44.06
C VAL A 298 -16.55 -22.53 43.08
N GLU A 299 -15.34 -23.01 42.83
CA GLU A 299 -14.41 -22.44 41.86
C GLU A 299 -14.95 -22.54 40.44
N ALA A 300 -15.59 -23.67 40.10
CA ALA A 300 -16.26 -23.82 38.81
C ALA A 300 -17.36 -22.77 38.59
N LYS A 301 -18.20 -22.51 39.60
CA LYS A 301 -19.24 -21.48 39.53
C LYS A 301 -18.61 -20.10 39.33
N ALA A 302 -17.57 -19.77 40.10
CA ALA A 302 -16.87 -18.49 40.00
C ALA A 302 -16.29 -18.25 38.60
N GLU A 303 -15.77 -19.27 37.92
CA GLU A 303 -15.31 -19.13 36.53
C GLU A 303 -16.46 -18.89 35.53
N PHE A 304 -17.60 -19.55 35.70
CA PHE A 304 -18.76 -19.33 34.84
C PHE A 304 -19.41 -17.95 35.06
N ASP A 305 -19.39 -17.44 36.29
CA ASP A 305 -19.93 -16.12 36.64
C ASP A 305 -19.12 -14.96 35.98
N LYS A 306 -17.90 -15.22 35.49
CA LYS A 306 -17.09 -14.24 34.73
C LYS A 306 -17.53 -14.07 33.28
N ILE A 307 -18.46 -14.90 32.80
CA ILE A 307 -18.96 -14.84 31.42
C ILE A 307 -20.17 -13.91 31.41
N ASN A 308 -20.07 -12.82 30.65
CA ASN A 308 -21.12 -11.81 30.56
C ASN A 308 -22.37 -12.35 29.84
N GLU A 309 -23.53 -11.73 30.09
CA GLU A 309 -24.82 -12.20 29.55
C GLU A 309 -24.96 -12.08 28.04
N ASP A 310 -24.25 -11.11 27.46
CA ASP A 310 -24.19 -10.84 26.02
C ASP A 310 -23.27 -11.82 25.26
N ASP A 311 -22.51 -12.65 25.97
CA ASP A 311 -21.60 -13.60 25.36
C ASP A 311 -22.36 -14.79 24.72
N PRO A 312 -22.02 -15.20 23.47
CA PRO A 312 -22.61 -16.36 22.80
C PRO A 312 -22.58 -17.67 23.62
N ILE A 313 -21.65 -17.82 24.57
CA ILE A 313 -21.56 -19.00 25.42
C ILE A 313 -22.26 -18.87 26.78
N TYR A 314 -22.84 -17.71 27.10
CA TYR A 314 -23.50 -17.44 28.38
C TYR A 314 -24.59 -18.47 28.71
N ASP A 315 -25.46 -18.80 27.76
CA ASP A 315 -26.52 -19.78 27.98
C ASP A 315 -25.99 -21.17 28.36
N LYS A 316 -24.83 -21.55 27.81
CA LYS A 316 -24.15 -22.81 28.18
C LYS A 316 -23.60 -22.71 29.61
N ALA A 317 -22.99 -21.58 29.97
CA ALA A 317 -22.46 -21.32 31.31
C ALA A 317 -23.58 -21.31 32.36
N ARG A 318 -24.66 -20.58 32.11
CA ARG A 318 -25.86 -20.52 32.96
C ARG A 318 -26.49 -21.89 33.21
N LYS A 319 -26.58 -22.74 32.19
CA LYS A 319 -27.03 -24.15 32.36
C LYS A 319 -26.11 -24.95 33.29
N LYS A 320 -24.80 -24.69 33.26
CA LYS A 320 -23.83 -25.33 34.17
C LYS A 320 -23.96 -24.80 35.60
N ILE A 321 -24.10 -23.48 35.76
CA ILE A 321 -24.29 -22.83 37.08
C ILE A 321 -25.52 -23.41 37.79
N LYS A 322 -26.68 -23.50 37.12
CA LYS A 322 -27.89 -24.10 37.70
C LYS A 322 -27.69 -25.53 38.20
N LYS A 323 -26.90 -26.33 37.47
CA LYS A 323 -26.57 -27.70 37.89
C LYS A 323 -25.67 -27.70 39.13
N ILE A 324 -24.66 -26.82 39.15
CA ILE A 324 -23.76 -26.66 40.29
C ILE A 324 -24.53 -26.22 41.54
N GLU A 325 -25.41 -25.23 41.43
CA GLU A 325 -26.21 -24.76 42.57
C GLU A 325 -27.10 -25.85 43.17
N LYS A 326 -27.68 -26.72 42.33
CA LYS A 326 -28.44 -27.88 42.80
C LYS A 326 -27.54 -28.82 43.61
N ILE A 327 -26.36 -29.15 43.10
CA ILE A 327 -25.39 -30.00 43.79
C ILE A 327 -24.96 -29.38 45.12
N LEU A 328 -24.66 -28.08 45.16
CA LEU A 328 -24.26 -27.37 46.37
C LEU A 328 -25.37 -27.37 47.44
N LYS A 329 -26.63 -27.19 47.04
CA LYS A 329 -27.78 -27.28 47.95
C LYS A 329 -27.98 -28.69 48.52
N GLU A 330 -27.76 -29.73 47.71
CA GLU A 330 -27.84 -31.12 48.17
C GLU A 330 -26.72 -31.43 49.18
N VAL A 331 -25.48 -30.98 48.91
CA VAL A 331 -24.35 -31.13 49.83
C VAL A 331 -24.59 -30.41 51.15
N GLN A 332 -25.13 -29.18 51.12
CA GLN A 332 -25.47 -28.44 52.34
C GLN A 332 -26.52 -29.16 53.18
N LYS A 333 -27.53 -29.79 52.56
CA LYS A 333 -28.57 -30.57 53.26
C LYS A 333 -28.06 -31.88 53.85
N MET A 334 -26.98 -32.45 53.31
CA MET A 334 -26.36 -33.67 53.84
C MET A 334 -25.37 -33.38 54.99
N GLY A 335 -24.92 -32.14 55.14
CA GLY A 335 -24.00 -31.69 56.18
C GLY A 335 -24.66 -31.03 57.40
N THR A 336 -25.99 -30.88 57.39
CA THR A 336 -26.83 -30.45 58.51
C THR A 336 -27.59 -31.63 59.09
#